data_AF-A0A0W0Y4P5-F1
#
_entry.id   AF-A0A0W0Y4P5-F1
#
_cell.length_a   1.000
_cell.length_b   1.000
_cell.length_c   1.000
_cell.angle_alpha   90.00
_cell.angle_beta   90.00
_cell.angle_gamma   90.00
#
_symmetry.space_group_name_H-M   'P 1'
#
loop_
_entity.id
_entity.type
_entity.pdbx_description
1 polymer ?
#
loop_
_entity_poly.entity_id
_entity_poly.type
_entity_poly.pdbx_seq_one_letter_code
_entity_poly.pdbx_strand_id
1 'polypeptide(L)'
;MLKIIPVVLLLPGISYAASMTNSIAGVGPGGSVKPYICIQNEGGTVTLPLAPGQSGDANAASGNQYYAGATLRFGGCSSDNTYLGYIGFNINNSGNNAISAYTPPEGVHITYKDRQIDSRGVVTGAIDYTPIDSNMNLPNPKENSYWQFAGINLSGLEFGKTIDPVVVPNLSEKDSTTANSDLKDTETFIKAGVNTVRVPISWGYVQLDGAGKGDINKSYYDNYLRPLLQSLSHAKVNTIIDLHAYMRYSKFGEQYSGCGAEGPCPDGTLVLDSKAYESVWGQLVDLIQQDSQIDKNYIMLDLVNEPVGIPDDKVFTIQADLIKYLRNKGFQGYILVEGNSWTGLHSWTTYQWTGSDGQTYSNATLFTRENFAEAGITDLSKILINVHQYLDSDYSGTHNDCLQDLTTKGPNAFNLDEFVDYLQENQLKAMVTEFGTGTNAGSCSAPLKQFMQYLQENSAKGKDYGFAGWTIWSTGHGWGGYNLRVKPDSYQFNVMKDFL
;
A
#
# COMPACT_ATOMS: atom_id res chain seq x y z
N MET A 1 -26.70 -79.31 -31.42
CA MET A 1 -26.81 -77.96 -30.83
C MET A 1 -25.45 -77.55 -30.31
N LEU A 2 -24.76 -76.62 -30.98
CA LEU A 2 -23.63 -75.90 -30.40
C LEU A 2 -23.87 -74.42 -30.73
N LYS A 3 -24.38 -73.66 -29.75
CA LYS A 3 -24.56 -72.21 -29.87
C LYS A 3 -23.21 -71.55 -29.59
N ILE A 4 -22.61 -70.96 -30.61
CA ILE A 4 -21.46 -70.06 -30.46
C ILE A 4 -22.00 -68.72 -29.95
N ILE A 5 -21.69 -68.38 -28.70
CA ILE A 5 -21.99 -67.08 -28.10
C ILE A 5 -20.82 -66.16 -28.42
N PRO A 6 -21.01 -65.02 -29.10
CA PRO A 6 -19.95 -64.05 -29.28
C PRO A 6 -19.75 -63.33 -27.94
N VAL A 7 -18.60 -63.53 -27.31
CA VAL A 7 -18.16 -62.70 -26.19
C VAL A 7 -17.66 -61.39 -26.78
N VAL A 8 -18.46 -60.33 -26.67
CA VAL A 8 -18.01 -58.96 -26.94
C VAL A 8 -17.18 -58.53 -25.74
N LEU A 9 -15.85 -58.57 -25.87
CA LEU A 9 -14.95 -57.88 -24.97
C LEU A 9 -15.12 -56.38 -25.18
N LEU A 10 -15.84 -55.72 -24.27
CA LEU A 10 -15.76 -54.27 -24.09
C LEU A 10 -14.36 -53.94 -23.60
N LEU A 11 -13.48 -53.53 -24.52
CA LEU A 11 -12.26 -52.82 -24.14
C LEU A 11 -12.69 -51.56 -23.39
N PRO A 12 -12.21 -51.30 -22.16
CA PRO A 12 -12.42 -50.00 -21.54
C PRO A 12 -11.87 -48.95 -22.50
N GLY A 13 -12.70 -47.95 -22.86
CA GLY A 13 -12.27 -46.86 -23.71
C GLY A 13 -10.98 -46.28 -23.14
N ILE A 14 -9.91 -46.28 -23.94
CA ILE A 14 -8.65 -45.66 -23.57
C ILE A 14 -8.94 -44.17 -23.44
N SER A 15 -9.23 -43.73 -22.23
CA SER A 15 -9.32 -42.32 -21.86
C SER A 15 -7.90 -41.77 -21.91
N TYR A 16 -7.53 -41.17 -23.04
CA TYR A 16 -6.25 -40.49 -23.13
C TYR A 16 -6.34 -39.16 -22.37
N ALA A 17 -5.42 -38.97 -21.43
CA ALA A 17 -5.36 -37.78 -20.59
C ALA A 17 -4.86 -36.56 -21.39
N ALA A 18 -5.49 -35.40 -21.20
CA ALA A 18 -4.97 -34.13 -21.67
C ALA A 18 -4.04 -33.55 -20.59
N SER A 19 -2.83 -34.10 -20.49
CA SER A 19 -1.87 -33.66 -19.47
C SER A 19 -1.50 -32.19 -19.66
N MET A 20 -1.53 -31.42 -18.57
CA MET A 20 -1.03 -30.04 -18.51
C MET A 20 -0.11 -29.86 -17.32
N THR A 21 1.03 -29.21 -17.53
CA THR A 21 2.02 -28.86 -16.50
C THR A 21 2.12 -27.35 -16.39
N ASN A 22 1.99 -26.81 -15.18
CA ASN A 22 2.18 -25.37 -14.96
C ASN A 22 3.67 -25.02 -14.90
N SER A 23 4.17 -24.25 -15.86
CA SER A 23 5.53 -23.69 -15.88
C SER A 23 5.51 -22.20 -16.21
N ILE A 24 4.43 -21.50 -15.83
CA ILE A 24 4.30 -20.06 -16.01
C ILE A 24 5.33 -19.35 -15.11
N ALA A 25 6.07 -18.40 -15.68
CA ALA A 25 6.99 -17.56 -14.95
C ALA A 25 6.23 -16.53 -14.10
N GLY A 26 6.79 -16.29 -12.92
CA GLY A 26 6.24 -15.41 -11.90
C GLY A 26 6.83 -14.01 -11.91
N VAL A 27 6.44 -13.24 -10.91
CA VAL A 27 6.95 -11.90 -10.59
C VAL A 27 7.89 -11.95 -9.37
N GLY A 28 8.55 -10.83 -9.07
CA GLY A 28 9.47 -10.72 -7.93
C GLY A 28 10.89 -11.23 -8.22
N PRO A 29 11.77 -11.27 -7.19
CA PRO A 29 13.16 -11.69 -7.35
C PRO A 29 13.24 -13.09 -7.97
N GLY A 30 13.87 -13.20 -9.15
CA GLY A 30 14.01 -14.47 -9.87
C GLY A 30 12.67 -15.12 -10.29
N GLY A 31 11.56 -14.38 -10.30
CA GLY A 31 10.22 -14.91 -10.59
C GLY A 31 9.70 -15.85 -9.50
N SER A 32 10.02 -15.56 -8.23
CA SER A 32 9.67 -16.40 -7.07
C SER A 32 8.16 -16.52 -6.84
N VAL A 33 7.38 -15.51 -7.19
CA VAL A 33 5.92 -15.50 -7.03
C VAL A 33 5.26 -15.95 -8.32
N LYS A 34 4.96 -17.24 -8.41
CA LYS A 34 4.40 -17.87 -9.62
C LYS A 34 2.90 -18.12 -9.49
N PRO A 35 2.13 -18.01 -10.58
CA PRO A 35 0.70 -18.22 -10.54
C PRO A 35 0.34 -19.71 -10.48
N TYR A 36 -0.81 -20.00 -9.89
CA TYR A 36 -1.53 -21.25 -10.04
C TYR A 36 -2.35 -21.23 -11.33
N ILE A 37 -2.50 -22.39 -11.97
CA ILE A 37 -3.54 -22.62 -12.98
C ILE A 37 -4.68 -23.37 -12.31
N CYS A 38 -5.83 -22.73 -12.18
CA CYS A 38 -6.97 -23.26 -11.44
C CYS A 38 -8.05 -23.73 -12.42
N ILE A 39 -7.95 -24.99 -12.87
CA ILE A 39 -8.84 -25.57 -13.89
C ILE A 39 -10.22 -25.79 -13.29
N GLN A 40 -11.24 -25.43 -14.06
CA GLN A 40 -12.64 -25.43 -13.67
C GLN A 40 -13.45 -26.43 -14.49
N ASN A 41 -14.49 -26.99 -13.87
CA ASN A 41 -15.54 -27.72 -14.58
C ASN A 41 -16.52 -26.77 -15.29
N GLU A 42 -17.51 -27.31 -16.00
CA GLU A 42 -18.54 -26.52 -16.70
C GLU A 42 -19.34 -25.58 -15.77
N GLY A 43 -19.42 -25.89 -14.47
CA GLY A 43 -20.06 -25.04 -13.46
C GLY A 43 -19.17 -23.92 -12.92
N GLY A 44 -17.92 -23.78 -13.38
CA GLY A 44 -16.96 -22.78 -12.91
C GLY A 44 -16.27 -23.14 -11.58
N THR A 45 -16.54 -24.32 -11.02
CA THR A 45 -15.90 -24.79 -9.78
C THR A 45 -14.49 -25.30 -10.10
N VAL A 46 -13.49 -24.87 -9.32
CA VAL A 46 -12.13 -25.38 -9.45
C VAL A 46 -12.09 -26.87 -9.07
N THR A 47 -11.68 -27.71 -10.01
CA THR A 47 -11.57 -29.17 -9.85
C THR A 47 -10.12 -29.64 -9.86
N LEU A 48 -9.21 -28.85 -10.43
CA LEU A 48 -7.79 -29.17 -10.48
C LEU A 48 -6.93 -27.91 -10.29
N PRO A 49 -6.37 -27.70 -9.08
CA PRO A 49 -5.36 -26.68 -8.85
C PRO A 49 -3.99 -27.20 -9.32
N LEU A 50 -3.32 -26.45 -10.19
CA LEU A 50 -1.95 -26.74 -10.62
C LEU A 50 -1.02 -25.66 -10.05
N ALA A 51 -0.36 -25.98 -8.94
CA ALA A 51 0.74 -25.17 -8.42
C ALA A 51 1.92 -25.15 -9.42
N PRO A 52 2.89 -24.23 -9.27
CA PRO A 52 4.07 -24.20 -10.13
C PRO A 52 4.81 -25.55 -10.16
N GLY A 53 5.06 -26.07 -11.37
CA GLY A 53 5.68 -27.38 -11.60
C GLY A 53 4.75 -28.59 -11.49
N GLN A 54 3.50 -28.42 -11.03
CA GLN A 54 2.54 -29.52 -10.95
C GLN A 54 1.88 -29.81 -12.30
N SER A 55 1.45 -31.05 -12.46
CA SER A 55 0.76 -31.54 -13.65
C SER A 55 -0.55 -32.23 -13.30
N GLY A 56 -1.52 -32.20 -14.22
CA GLY A 56 -2.77 -32.94 -14.09
C GLY A 56 -3.50 -33.11 -15.41
N ASP A 57 -4.59 -33.87 -15.40
CA ASP A 57 -5.42 -34.13 -16.58
C ASP A 57 -6.52 -33.07 -16.70
N ALA A 58 -6.35 -32.19 -17.68
CA ALA A 58 -7.27 -31.09 -17.95
C ALA A 58 -8.64 -31.55 -18.41
N ASN A 59 -8.72 -32.62 -19.20
CA ASN A 59 -9.97 -33.16 -19.74
C ASN A 59 -10.81 -33.73 -18.60
N ALA A 60 -10.19 -34.58 -17.76
CA ALA A 60 -10.86 -35.13 -16.60
C ALA A 60 -11.33 -34.05 -15.61
N ALA A 61 -10.51 -33.01 -15.41
CA ALA A 61 -10.84 -31.91 -14.52
C ALA A 61 -11.97 -31.01 -15.07
N SER A 62 -11.93 -30.66 -16.35
CA SER A 62 -12.96 -29.80 -16.96
C SER A 62 -14.28 -30.54 -17.22
N GLY A 63 -14.22 -31.87 -17.38
CA GLY A 63 -15.34 -32.69 -17.85
C GLY A 63 -15.58 -32.57 -19.36
N ASN A 64 -14.66 -31.95 -20.11
CA ASN A 64 -14.82 -31.66 -21.53
C ASN A 64 -13.57 -32.05 -22.33
N GLN A 65 -13.76 -32.85 -23.38
CA GLN A 65 -12.68 -33.43 -24.17
C GLN A 65 -11.99 -32.47 -25.16
N TYR A 66 -12.56 -31.28 -25.37
CA TYR A 66 -12.08 -30.31 -26.36
C TYR A 66 -11.67 -28.97 -25.74
N TYR A 67 -12.14 -28.68 -24.52
CA TYR A 67 -11.91 -27.39 -23.88
C TYR A 67 -11.71 -27.53 -22.37
N ALA A 68 -10.77 -26.77 -21.83
CA ALA A 68 -10.63 -26.55 -20.40
C ALA A 68 -10.55 -25.06 -20.09
N GLY A 69 -11.41 -24.60 -19.19
CA GLY A 69 -11.34 -23.25 -18.63
C GLY A 69 -10.54 -23.25 -17.33
N ALA A 70 -9.77 -22.19 -17.09
CA ALA A 70 -9.10 -22.01 -15.82
C ALA A 70 -9.01 -20.53 -15.43
N THR A 71 -8.73 -20.28 -14.15
CA THR A 71 -8.29 -18.97 -13.69
C THR A 71 -6.80 -19.00 -13.35
N LEU A 72 -6.11 -17.88 -13.57
CA LEU A 72 -4.75 -17.67 -13.08
C LEU A 72 -4.83 -16.88 -11.78
N ARG A 73 -4.11 -17.34 -10.74
CA ARG A 73 -4.16 -16.73 -9.40
C ARG A 73 -2.81 -16.78 -8.69
N PHE A 74 -2.49 -15.77 -7.88
CA PHE A 74 -1.35 -15.87 -6.94
C PHE A 74 -1.81 -16.41 -5.58
N GLY A 75 -0.96 -17.20 -4.92
CA GLY A 75 -1.21 -17.70 -3.56
C GLY A 75 -2.14 -18.91 -3.44
N GLY A 76 -2.77 -19.35 -4.54
CA GLY A 76 -3.62 -20.55 -4.57
C GLY A 76 -4.78 -20.43 -5.55
N CYS A 77 -5.81 -21.25 -5.35
CA CYS A 77 -7.01 -21.29 -6.20
C CYS A 77 -8.31 -20.93 -5.46
N SER A 78 -8.24 -20.35 -4.26
CA SER A 78 -9.43 -19.84 -3.58
C SER A 78 -9.92 -18.54 -4.23
N SER A 79 -11.17 -18.15 -3.93
CA SER A 79 -11.72 -16.86 -4.37
C SER A 79 -10.92 -15.66 -3.88
N ASP A 80 -10.34 -15.80 -2.69
CA ASP A 80 -9.66 -14.73 -1.93
C ASP A 80 -8.21 -14.54 -2.39
N ASN A 81 -7.71 -15.46 -3.21
CA ASN A 81 -6.40 -15.33 -3.86
C ASN A 81 -6.46 -14.34 -5.02
N THR A 82 -5.41 -13.53 -5.19
CA THR A 82 -5.31 -12.50 -6.24
C THR A 82 -5.62 -13.08 -7.61
N TYR A 83 -6.63 -12.53 -8.28
CA TYR A 83 -7.10 -12.97 -9.59
C TYR A 83 -6.32 -12.28 -10.71
N LEU A 84 -5.71 -13.06 -11.59
CA LEU A 84 -4.85 -12.58 -12.68
C LEU A 84 -5.53 -12.69 -14.05
N GLY A 85 -6.74 -13.23 -14.12
CA GLY A 85 -7.50 -13.39 -15.35
C GLY A 85 -7.91 -14.83 -15.64
N TYR A 86 -8.76 -14.96 -16.66
CA TYR A 86 -9.27 -16.24 -17.14
C TYR A 86 -8.43 -16.72 -18.32
N ILE A 87 -8.20 -18.03 -18.41
CA ILE A 87 -7.48 -18.66 -19.51
C ILE A 87 -8.29 -19.83 -20.07
N GLY A 88 -8.38 -19.89 -21.39
CA GLY A 88 -8.99 -20.99 -22.13
C GLY A 88 -7.93 -21.85 -22.79
N PHE A 89 -8.12 -23.17 -22.71
CA PHE A 89 -7.29 -24.15 -23.40
C PHE A 89 -8.15 -24.96 -24.37
N ASN A 90 -7.75 -24.98 -25.63
CA ASN A 90 -8.18 -26.05 -26.54
C ASN A 90 -7.36 -27.28 -26.20
N ILE A 91 -8.04 -28.36 -25.83
CA ILE A 91 -7.38 -29.61 -25.41
C ILE A 91 -7.83 -30.75 -26.31
N ASN A 92 -7.00 -31.79 -26.39
CA ASN A 92 -7.45 -33.07 -26.92
C ASN A 92 -6.63 -34.21 -26.33
N ASN A 93 -7.19 -35.39 -26.52
CA ASN A 93 -6.69 -36.68 -26.10
C ASN A 93 -5.34 -37.08 -26.73
N SER A 94 -4.75 -36.27 -27.61
CA SER A 94 -3.44 -36.52 -28.23
C SER A 94 -2.34 -35.59 -27.69
N GLY A 95 -2.64 -34.72 -26.72
CA GLY A 95 -1.68 -33.76 -26.16
C GLY A 95 -1.43 -32.52 -27.05
N ASN A 96 -2.20 -32.36 -28.14
CA ASN A 96 -2.14 -31.17 -29.00
C ASN A 96 -2.95 -30.03 -28.38
N ASN A 97 -2.52 -29.59 -27.20
CA ASN A 97 -3.17 -28.52 -26.47
C ASN A 97 -2.74 -27.16 -27.04
N ALA A 98 -3.60 -26.15 -26.95
CA ALA A 98 -3.31 -24.77 -27.33
C ALA A 98 -3.99 -23.80 -26.35
N ILE A 99 -3.35 -22.68 -26.04
CA ILE A 99 -4.01 -21.58 -25.31
C ILE A 99 -4.90 -20.86 -26.31
N SER A 100 -6.22 -20.90 -26.10
CA SER A 100 -7.22 -20.34 -27.02
C SER A 100 -7.59 -18.90 -26.68
N ALA A 101 -7.55 -18.54 -25.41
CA ALA A 101 -7.84 -17.19 -24.94
C ALA A 101 -7.14 -16.90 -23.61
N TYR A 102 -6.86 -15.64 -23.35
CA TYR A 102 -6.65 -15.12 -22.01
C TYR A 102 -7.36 -13.78 -21.90
N THR A 103 -8.14 -13.62 -20.85
CA THR A 103 -8.92 -12.43 -20.55
C THR A 103 -8.45 -11.89 -19.20
N PRO A 104 -7.70 -10.77 -19.17
CA PRO A 104 -7.31 -10.15 -17.92
C PRO A 104 -8.56 -9.64 -17.18
N PRO A 105 -8.48 -9.44 -15.85
CA PRO A 105 -9.59 -8.82 -15.12
C PRO A 105 -9.79 -7.38 -15.62
N GLU A 106 -11.05 -6.94 -15.70
CA GLU A 106 -11.39 -5.59 -16.20
C GLU A 106 -10.85 -4.49 -15.27
N GLY A 107 -10.22 -3.46 -15.85
CA GLY A 107 -9.62 -2.35 -15.10
C GLY A 107 -8.40 -2.75 -14.25
N VAL A 108 -7.91 -3.99 -14.39
CA VAL A 108 -6.75 -4.49 -13.64
C VAL A 108 -5.54 -4.54 -14.55
N HIS A 109 -4.44 -3.97 -14.07
CA HIS A 109 -3.26 -3.71 -14.87
C HIS A 109 -2.23 -4.82 -14.80
N ILE A 110 -2.62 -5.98 -15.33
CA ILE A 110 -1.79 -7.19 -15.40
C ILE A 110 -1.98 -7.89 -16.74
N THR A 111 -0.97 -8.63 -17.19
CA THR A 111 -1.07 -9.46 -18.38
C THR A 111 -0.35 -10.79 -18.24
N TYR A 112 -0.75 -11.76 -19.07
CA TYR A 112 -0.03 -13.01 -19.30
C TYR A 112 0.59 -12.97 -20.69
N LYS A 113 1.90 -12.70 -20.77
CA LYS A 113 2.66 -12.56 -22.03
C LYS A 113 3.34 -13.86 -22.44
N ASP A 114 3.74 -13.94 -23.71
CA ASP A 114 4.51 -15.05 -24.29
C ASP A 114 3.89 -16.44 -24.03
N ARG A 115 2.56 -16.47 -24.07
CA ARG A 115 1.70 -17.59 -23.74
C ARG A 115 1.95 -18.75 -24.70
N GLN A 116 2.42 -19.87 -24.18
CA GLN A 116 2.65 -21.07 -24.96
C GLN A 116 2.26 -22.32 -24.20
N ILE A 117 1.92 -23.36 -24.95
CA ILE A 117 1.81 -24.73 -24.43
C ILE A 117 2.52 -25.64 -25.44
N ASP A 118 3.50 -26.40 -24.96
CA ASP A 118 4.27 -27.28 -25.82
C ASP A 118 3.52 -28.60 -26.10
N SER A 119 4.07 -29.43 -26.98
CA SER A 119 3.47 -30.73 -27.33
C SER A 119 3.43 -31.75 -26.19
N ARG A 120 4.03 -31.44 -25.03
CA ARG A 120 3.99 -32.25 -23.80
C ARG A 120 2.96 -31.68 -22.81
N GLY A 121 2.25 -30.61 -23.16
CA GLY A 121 1.30 -29.95 -22.29
C GLY A 121 1.93 -28.98 -21.29
N VAL A 122 3.20 -28.62 -21.46
CA VAL A 122 3.87 -27.67 -20.55
C VAL A 122 3.42 -26.25 -20.90
N VAL A 123 2.66 -25.64 -19.99
CA VAL A 123 2.13 -24.28 -20.11
C VAL A 123 3.21 -23.30 -19.64
N THR A 124 3.62 -22.39 -20.52
CA THR A 124 4.68 -21.41 -20.29
C THR A 124 4.26 -20.02 -20.75
N GLY A 125 5.02 -19.01 -20.33
CA GLY A 125 4.78 -17.59 -20.52
C GLY A 125 5.14 -16.86 -19.23
N ALA A 126 4.78 -15.58 -19.11
CA ALA A 126 5.11 -14.80 -17.92
C ALA A 126 3.95 -13.89 -17.51
N ILE A 127 3.75 -13.75 -16.20
CA ILE A 127 2.92 -12.68 -15.65
C ILE A 127 3.74 -11.38 -15.68
N ASP A 128 3.11 -10.30 -16.13
CA ASP A 128 3.74 -8.98 -16.17
C ASP A 128 2.76 -7.89 -15.73
N TYR A 129 3.28 -6.88 -15.06
CA TYR A 129 2.51 -5.70 -14.66
C TYR A 129 2.40 -4.74 -15.84
N THR A 130 1.21 -4.23 -16.12
CA THR A 130 0.99 -3.25 -17.20
C THR A 130 0.82 -1.84 -16.63
N PRO A 131 1.12 -0.78 -17.40
CA PRO A 131 1.03 0.58 -16.89
C PRO A 131 -0.42 1.07 -16.72
N ILE A 132 -0.69 1.71 -15.58
CA ILE A 132 -1.81 2.63 -15.40
C ILE A 132 -1.48 3.93 -16.15
N ASP A 133 -2.41 4.44 -16.95
CA ASP A 133 -2.22 5.70 -17.65
C ASP A 133 -2.29 6.88 -16.67
N SER A 134 -1.42 7.87 -16.85
CA SER A 134 -1.47 9.11 -16.06
C SER A 134 -2.67 9.96 -16.48
N ASN A 135 -3.24 10.70 -15.53
CA ASN A 135 -4.38 11.57 -15.75
C ASN A 135 -3.99 13.04 -15.57
N MET A 136 -3.95 13.77 -16.68
CA MET A 136 -3.63 15.21 -16.71
C MET A 136 -4.87 16.11 -16.60
N ASN A 137 -6.06 15.52 -16.46
CA ASN A 137 -7.35 16.22 -16.41
C ASN A 137 -7.94 16.25 -14.99
N LEU A 138 -7.22 15.76 -13.97
CA LEU A 138 -7.62 15.92 -12.58
C LEU A 138 -7.80 17.41 -12.24
N PRO A 139 -8.86 17.77 -11.50
CA PRO A 139 -9.11 19.16 -11.14
C PRO A 139 -8.03 19.67 -10.17
N ASN A 140 -7.72 20.95 -10.24
CA ASN A 140 -6.93 21.59 -9.18
C ASN A 140 -7.75 21.69 -7.89
N PRO A 141 -7.11 21.54 -6.72
CA PRO A 141 -7.78 21.76 -5.44
C PRO A 141 -8.21 23.23 -5.30
N LYS A 142 -9.29 23.44 -4.56
CA LYS A 142 -9.65 24.79 -4.09
C LYS A 142 -8.62 25.24 -3.05
N GLU A 143 -8.36 26.54 -2.98
CA GLU A 143 -7.54 27.09 -1.91
C GLU A 143 -8.21 26.81 -0.56
N ASN A 144 -7.45 26.21 0.36
CA ASN A 144 -7.91 25.98 1.72
C ASN A 144 -7.71 27.25 2.54
N SER A 145 -8.74 27.65 3.28
CA SER A 145 -8.73 28.89 4.06
C SER A 145 -7.77 28.82 5.25
N TYR A 146 -7.44 27.62 5.71
CA TYR A 146 -6.82 27.40 7.00
C TYR A 146 -5.58 26.51 6.95
N TRP A 147 -5.68 25.40 6.22
CA TRP A 147 -4.66 24.38 6.15
C TRP A 147 -3.69 24.58 5.00
N GLN A 148 -2.39 24.37 5.27
CA GLN A 148 -1.43 24.23 4.18
C GLN A 148 -1.62 22.87 3.50
N PHE A 149 -1.83 21.81 4.29
CA PHE A 149 -2.05 20.44 3.82
C PHE A 149 -3.33 19.87 4.44
N ALA A 150 -4.32 19.51 3.62
CA ALA A 150 -5.53 18.86 4.09
C ALA A 150 -5.92 17.77 3.09
N GLY A 151 -6.14 16.55 3.57
CA GLY A 151 -6.52 15.50 2.65
C GLY A 151 -6.68 14.08 3.17
N ILE A 152 -6.25 13.13 2.36
CA ILE A 152 -6.59 11.71 2.46
C ILE A 152 -5.35 10.84 2.27
N ASN A 153 -5.35 9.66 2.86
CA ASN A 153 -4.50 8.55 2.42
C ASN A 153 -5.18 7.83 1.26
N LEU A 154 -4.43 7.49 0.22
CA LEU A 154 -4.87 6.68 -0.92
C LEU A 154 -4.07 5.37 -0.91
N SER A 155 -4.58 4.40 -0.16
CA SER A 155 -3.93 3.11 0.10
C SER A 155 -4.13 2.11 -1.04
N GLY A 156 -3.23 1.13 -1.10
CA GLY A 156 -3.27 -0.03 -1.97
C GLY A 156 -1.89 -0.43 -2.50
N LEU A 157 -0.96 0.53 -2.61
CA LEU A 157 0.41 0.32 -3.09
C LEU A 157 1.32 -0.38 -2.06
N GLU A 158 0.86 -0.52 -0.82
CA GLU A 158 1.49 -1.20 0.31
C GLU A 158 0.84 -2.56 0.64
N PHE A 159 -0.33 -2.86 0.07
CA PHE A 159 -1.14 -4.00 0.47
C PHE A 159 -0.54 -5.34 0.09
N GLY A 160 -0.72 -6.33 0.98
CA GLY A 160 -0.43 -7.73 0.71
C GLY A 160 1.04 -8.12 0.91
N LYS A 161 1.37 -9.34 0.50
CA LYS A 161 2.76 -9.83 0.42
C LYS A 161 3.35 -9.61 -0.97
N THR A 162 2.49 -9.40 -1.96
CA THR A 162 2.82 -9.21 -3.37
C THR A 162 1.95 -8.10 -3.91
N ILE A 163 2.42 -7.37 -4.92
CA ILE A 163 1.60 -6.34 -5.57
C ILE A 163 0.36 -7.02 -6.15
N ASP A 164 -0.79 -6.68 -5.59
CA ASP A 164 -2.09 -7.10 -6.06
C ASP A 164 -2.68 -5.97 -6.94
N PRO A 165 -2.70 -6.13 -8.27
CA PRO A 165 -3.13 -5.06 -9.15
C PRO A 165 -4.63 -4.72 -9.03
N VAL A 166 -5.42 -5.50 -8.28
CA VAL A 166 -6.86 -5.22 -8.05
C VAL A 166 -7.11 -4.21 -6.94
N VAL A 167 -6.07 -3.81 -6.20
CA VAL A 167 -6.15 -2.80 -5.14
C VAL A 167 -5.25 -1.59 -5.40
N VAL A 168 -4.45 -1.62 -6.47
CA VAL A 168 -3.52 -0.53 -6.80
C VAL A 168 -4.31 0.73 -7.18
N PRO A 169 -4.09 1.87 -6.49
CA PRO A 169 -4.73 3.13 -6.80
C PRO A 169 -4.71 3.47 -8.29
N ASN A 170 -5.89 3.78 -8.85
CA ASN A 170 -6.05 4.04 -10.28
C ASN A 170 -6.85 5.32 -10.53
N LEU A 171 -6.14 6.37 -10.96
CA LEU A 171 -6.72 7.67 -11.33
C LEU A 171 -6.87 7.85 -12.84
N SER A 172 -6.66 6.81 -13.66
CA SER A 172 -6.73 6.92 -15.12
C SER A 172 -8.15 7.19 -15.61
N GLU A 173 -8.28 7.99 -16.67
CA GLU A 173 -9.58 8.18 -17.34
C GLU A 173 -10.05 6.91 -18.04
N LYS A 174 -9.11 6.12 -18.56
CA LYS A 174 -9.36 4.88 -19.29
C LYS A 174 -10.16 3.88 -18.48
N ASP A 175 -9.86 3.75 -17.19
CA ASP A 175 -10.53 2.80 -16.30
C ASP A 175 -11.60 3.45 -15.42
N SER A 176 -11.94 4.72 -15.66
CA SER A 176 -12.84 5.53 -14.82
C SER A 176 -14.24 4.94 -14.58
N THR A 177 -14.68 4.01 -15.44
CA THR A 177 -15.97 3.32 -15.33
C THR A 177 -15.88 1.92 -14.72
N THR A 178 -14.68 1.45 -14.42
CA THR A 178 -14.45 0.11 -13.85
C THR A 178 -14.62 0.12 -12.33
N ALA A 179 -14.77 -1.06 -11.72
CA ALA A 179 -14.85 -1.19 -10.26
C ALA A 179 -13.52 -0.90 -9.54
N ASN A 180 -12.40 -0.89 -10.27
CA ASN A 180 -11.03 -0.73 -9.75
C ASN A 180 -10.48 0.67 -10.07
N SER A 181 -11.33 1.69 -9.96
CA SER A 181 -10.96 3.08 -10.20
C SER A 181 -11.25 3.94 -8.98
N ASP A 182 -10.29 4.80 -8.62
CA ASP A 182 -10.39 5.78 -7.54
C ASP A 182 -10.67 7.20 -8.05
N LEU A 183 -10.73 7.37 -9.37
CA LEU A 183 -10.78 8.68 -10.01
C LEU A 183 -11.95 9.54 -9.50
N LYS A 184 -13.17 9.00 -9.55
CA LYS A 184 -14.38 9.76 -9.20
C LYS A 184 -14.39 10.18 -7.72
N ASP A 185 -13.95 9.31 -6.84
CA ASP A 185 -13.88 9.59 -5.40
C ASP A 185 -12.81 10.64 -5.13
N THR A 186 -11.61 10.47 -5.71
CA THR A 186 -10.49 11.41 -5.61
C THR A 186 -10.85 12.79 -6.14
N GLU A 187 -11.49 12.89 -7.30
CA GLU A 187 -12.00 14.16 -7.81
C GLU A 187 -12.99 14.83 -6.85
N THR A 188 -13.86 14.03 -6.22
CA THR A 188 -14.86 14.56 -5.29
C THR A 188 -14.19 15.13 -4.04
N PHE A 189 -13.18 14.45 -3.52
CA PHE A 189 -12.33 14.96 -2.43
C PHE A 189 -11.63 16.25 -2.84
N ILE A 190 -10.97 16.30 -4.00
CA ILE A 190 -10.25 17.49 -4.47
C ILE A 190 -11.19 18.68 -4.67
N LYS A 191 -12.36 18.46 -5.30
CA LYS A 191 -13.40 19.49 -5.51
C LYS A 191 -13.96 20.06 -4.19
N ALA A 192 -13.86 19.30 -3.10
CA ALA A 192 -14.26 19.74 -1.76
C ALA A 192 -13.17 20.53 -1.02
N GLY A 193 -11.94 20.58 -1.53
CA GLY A 193 -10.83 21.32 -0.91
C GLY A 193 -9.67 20.45 -0.42
N VAL A 194 -9.71 19.13 -0.63
CA VAL A 194 -8.55 18.27 -0.40
C VAL A 194 -7.43 18.65 -1.36
N ASN A 195 -6.28 19.02 -0.81
CA ASN A 195 -5.11 19.48 -1.57
C ASN A 195 -3.86 18.61 -1.32
N THR A 196 -4.00 17.53 -0.56
CA THR A 196 -2.91 16.63 -0.19
C THR A 196 -3.37 15.17 -0.25
N VAL A 197 -2.54 14.30 -0.83
CA VAL A 197 -2.77 12.85 -0.87
C VAL A 197 -1.51 12.16 -0.35
N ARG A 198 -1.64 11.33 0.68
CA ARG A 198 -0.58 10.44 1.15
C ARG A 198 -0.72 9.08 0.46
N VAL A 199 0.40 8.60 -0.06
CA VAL A 199 0.49 7.38 -0.88
C VAL A 199 1.46 6.41 -0.19
N PRO A 200 0.93 5.47 0.60
CA PRO A 200 1.73 4.41 1.20
C PRO A 200 2.34 3.49 0.15
N ILE A 201 3.63 3.20 0.25
CA ILE A 201 4.35 2.26 -0.64
C ILE A 201 5.11 1.23 0.19
N SER A 202 5.09 -0.04 -0.23
CA SER A 202 5.86 -1.09 0.46
C SER A 202 7.34 -1.06 0.06
N TRP A 203 8.26 -1.04 1.04
CA TRP A 203 9.69 -1.15 0.77
C TRP A 203 10.04 -2.43 -0.01
N GLY A 204 9.44 -3.56 0.35
CA GLY A 204 9.63 -4.83 -0.36
C GLY A 204 9.20 -4.78 -1.82
N TYR A 205 8.27 -3.90 -2.19
CA TYR A 205 7.80 -3.77 -3.57
C TYR A 205 8.75 -2.88 -4.37
N VAL A 206 9.33 -1.89 -3.70
CA VAL A 206 10.24 -0.91 -4.25
C VAL A 206 11.65 -1.47 -4.47
N GLN A 207 12.19 -2.26 -3.54
CA GLN A 207 13.51 -2.92 -3.64
C GLN A 207 13.38 -4.41 -3.38
N LEU A 208 13.35 -5.21 -4.45
CA LEU A 208 13.06 -6.65 -4.37
C LEU A 208 14.19 -7.47 -3.72
N ASP A 209 15.45 -7.05 -3.89
CA ASP A 209 16.63 -7.82 -3.48
C ASP A 209 16.96 -7.73 -1.98
N GLY A 210 16.26 -6.87 -1.24
CA GLY A 210 16.48 -6.64 0.18
C GLY A 210 16.60 -5.17 0.56
N ALA A 211 16.55 -4.90 1.87
CA ALA A 211 16.77 -3.57 2.43
C ALA A 211 18.09 -2.95 1.91
N GLY A 212 17.98 -1.88 1.14
CA GLY A 212 19.11 -1.16 0.57
C GLY A 212 19.88 -1.89 -0.53
N LYS A 213 19.38 -3.02 -1.03
CA LYS A 213 20.02 -3.87 -2.04
C LYS A 213 19.29 -3.79 -3.37
N GLY A 214 20.07 -3.86 -4.44
CA GLY A 214 19.55 -3.86 -5.80
C GLY A 214 18.99 -2.50 -6.23
N ASP A 215 18.45 -2.50 -7.44
CA ASP A 215 17.83 -1.33 -8.04
C ASP A 215 16.35 -1.24 -7.66
N ILE A 216 15.77 -0.04 -7.81
CA ILE A 216 14.32 0.14 -7.72
C ILE A 216 13.62 -0.78 -8.72
N ASN A 217 12.58 -1.48 -8.25
CA ASN A 217 11.68 -2.27 -9.07
C ASN A 217 10.97 -1.37 -10.09
N LYS A 218 11.56 -1.26 -11.27
CA LYS A 218 11.04 -0.40 -12.35
C LYS A 218 9.64 -0.78 -12.78
N SER A 219 9.25 -2.05 -12.75
CA SER A 219 7.88 -2.45 -13.09
C SER A 219 6.85 -1.90 -12.10
N TYR A 220 7.16 -1.89 -10.80
CA TYR A 220 6.27 -1.28 -9.80
C TYR A 220 6.26 0.25 -9.92
N TYR A 221 7.43 0.87 -10.02
CA TYR A 221 7.55 2.32 -10.12
C TYR A 221 6.90 2.86 -11.40
N ASP A 222 7.28 2.35 -12.57
CA ASP A 222 6.86 2.91 -13.87
C ASP A 222 5.39 2.69 -14.18
N ASN A 223 4.83 1.56 -13.73
CA ASN A 223 3.47 1.17 -14.06
C ASN A 223 2.43 1.69 -13.06
N TYR A 224 2.81 1.89 -11.80
CA TYR A 224 1.84 2.19 -10.74
C TYR A 224 2.15 3.48 -9.98
N LEU A 225 3.34 3.61 -9.39
CA LEU A 225 3.67 4.79 -8.57
C LEU A 225 3.84 6.06 -9.42
N ARG A 226 4.66 6.01 -10.47
CA ARG A 226 4.97 7.16 -11.33
C ARG A 226 3.72 7.80 -11.95
N PRO A 227 2.76 7.04 -12.54
CA PRO A 227 1.53 7.63 -13.06
C PRO A 227 0.71 8.36 -12.00
N LEU A 228 0.67 7.83 -10.77
CA LEU A 228 -0.01 8.48 -9.65
C LEU A 228 0.67 9.80 -9.27
N LEU A 229 2.01 9.81 -9.17
CA LEU A 229 2.80 11.01 -8.89
C LEU A 229 2.62 12.07 -9.98
N GLN A 230 2.65 11.68 -11.26
CA GLN A 230 2.41 12.58 -12.38
C GLN A 230 1.01 13.20 -12.31
N SER A 231 -0.02 12.37 -12.10
CA SER A 231 -1.42 12.81 -12.08
C SER A 231 -1.69 13.81 -10.94
N LEU A 232 -1.28 13.46 -9.71
CA LEU A 232 -1.54 14.29 -8.52
C LEU A 232 -0.73 15.59 -8.55
N SER A 233 0.57 15.53 -8.88
CA SER A 233 1.40 16.74 -8.92
C SER A 233 1.00 17.69 -10.07
N HIS A 234 0.57 17.16 -11.22
CA HIS A 234 0.03 17.99 -12.31
C HIS A 234 -1.23 18.75 -11.88
N ALA A 235 -2.11 18.09 -11.11
CA ALA A 235 -3.28 18.70 -10.51
C ALA A 235 -2.97 19.60 -9.30
N LYS A 236 -1.69 19.86 -9.00
CA LYS A 236 -1.23 20.69 -7.87
C LYS A 236 -1.68 20.15 -6.51
N VAL A 237 -1.82 18.84 -6.39
CA VAL A 237 -2.09 18.13 -5.15
C VAL A 237 -0.76 17.72 -4.53
N ASN A 238 -0.50 18.15 -3.30
CA ASN A 238 0.68 17.73 -2.56
C ASN A 238 0.62 16.19 -2.38
N THR A 239 1.66 15.50 -2.79
CA THR A 239 1.73 14.05 -2.77
C THR A 239 2.81 13.63 -1.78
N ILE A 240 2.38 13.05 -0.66
CA ILE A 240 3.27 12.48 0.35
C ILE A 240 3.55 11.05 -0.05
N ILE A 241 4.80 10.75 -0.42
CA ILE A 241 5.24 9.38 -0.65
C ILE A 241 5.65 8.82 0.71
N ASP A 242 4.93 7.81 1.18
CA ASP A 242 5.16 7.19 2.48
C ASP A 242 5.82 5.82 2.31
N LEU A 243 7.04 5.67 2.84
CA LEU A 243 7.66 4.35 2.95
C LEU A 243 7.02 3.56 4.09
N HIS A 244 5.97 2.82 3.75
CA HIS A 244 5.09 2.11 4.69
C HIS A 244 5.75 0.84 5.25
N ALA A 245 6.70 1.04 6.18
CA ALA A 245 7.72 0.05 6.50
C ALA A 245 7.98 -0.21 7.99
N TYR A 246 7.53 0.63 8.94
CA TYR A 246 7.68 0.36 10.39
C TYR A 246 9.13 0.18 10.85
N MET A 247 10.06 0.85 10.18
CA MET A 247 11.51 0.62 10.22
C MET A 247 11.95 -0.85 9.99
N ARG A 248 11.14 -1.60 9.26
CA ARG A 248 11.36 -2.99 8.91
C ARG A 248 11.35 -3.16 7.41
N TYR A 249 12.12 -4.13 6.93
CA TYR A 249 12.03 -4.58 5.56
C TYR A 249 11.19 -5.85 5.50
N SER A 250 10.04 -5.75 4.84
CA SER A 250 9.16 -6.88 4.54
C SER A 250 9.52 -7.48 3.19
N LYS A 251 9.89 -8.76 3.17
CA LYS A 251 10.34 -9.41 1.94
C LYS A 251 9.17 -9.71 0.98
N PHE A 252 9.30 -9.27 -0.26
CA PHE A 252 8.33 -9.51 -1.34
C PHE A 252 8.01 -11.01 -1.48
N GLY A 253 6.71 -11.32 -1.55
CA GLY A 253 6.18 -12.68 -1.66
C GLY A 253 6.02 -13.41 -0.32
N GLU A 254 6.57 -12.90 0.77
CA GLU A 254 6.66 -13.64 2.04
C GLU A 254 6.01 -12.91 3.22
N GLN A 255 6.17 -11.59 3.30
CA GLN A 255 5.81 -10.79 4.48
C GLN A 255 4.95 -9.59 4.11
N TYR A 256 4.11 -9.14 5.05
CA TYR A 256 3.31 -7.93 4.89
C TYR A 256 4.10 -6.68 5.24
N SER A 257 3.87 -5.57 4.55
CA SER A 257 4.20 -4.25 5.09
C SER A 257 3.25 -3.98 6.26
N GLY A 258 3.76 -4.02 7.50
CA GLY A 258 2.92 -3.82 8.69
C GLY A 258 2.19 -5.08 9.13
N CYS A 259 0.90 -4.96 9.37
CA CYS A 259 0.08 -6.01 9.97
C CYS A 259 -0.78 -6.70 8.91
N GLY A 260 -0.76 -8.03 8.88
CA GLY A 260 -1.53 -8.84 7.93
C GLY A 260 -2.45 -9.84 8.60
N ALA A 261 -3.13 -10.65 7.79
CA ALA A 261 -4.00 -11.73 8.27
C ALA A 261 -3.24 -12.84 9.02
N GLU A 262 -1.94 -12.94 8.76
CA GLU A 262 -1.01 -13.90 9.37
C GLU A 262 0.36 -13.25 9.55
N GLY A 263 1.18 -13.81 10.44
CA GLY A 263 2.52 -13.30 10.76
C GLY A 263 2.53 -12.30 11.93
N PRO A 264 3.71 -11.77 12.26
CA PRO A 264 3.84 -10.74 13.29
C PRO A 264 3.27 -9.39 12.82
N CYS A 265 3.01 -8.49 13.77
CA CYS A 265 2.52 -7.14 13.53
C CYS A 265 3.41 -6.16 14.33
N PRO A 266 4.20 -5.29 13.67
CA PRO A 266 4.44 -5.28 12.23
C PRO A 266 5.37 -6.44 11.82
N ASP A 267 5.20 -6.93 10.58
CA ASP A 267 6.05 -7.95 9.98
C ASP A 267 7.34 -7.34 9.39
N GLY A 268 8.26 -8.19 8.93
CA GLY A 268 9.54 -7.80 8.36
C GLY A 268 10.70 -7.85 9.36
N THR A 269 11.90 -7.55 8.85
CA THR A 269 13.15 -7.53 9.63
C THR A 269 13.50 -6.10 9.99
N LEU A 270 13.79 -5.82 11.26
CA LEU A 270 14.21 -4.49 11.73
C LEU A 270 15.49 -4.03 11.01
N VAL A 271 15.47 -2.82 10.46
CA VAL A 271 16.60 -2.23 9.73
C VAL A 271 17.08 -0.99 10.49
N LEU A 272 18.28 -1.09 11.07
CA LEU A 272 18.89 0.00 11.86
C LEU A 272 20.09 0.66 11.17
N ASP A 273 20.31 0.32 9.90
CA ASP A 273 21.36 0.90 9.07
C ASP A 273 20.77 2.03 8.20
N SER A 274 21.18 3.28 8.46
CA SER A 274 20.73 4.44 7.69
C SER A 274 21.07 4.31 6.20
N LYS A 275 22.13 3.58 5.82
CA LYS A 275 22.50 3.37 4.41
C LYS A 275 21.46 2.57 3.63
N ALA A 276 20.69 1.71 4.28
CA ALA A 276 19.60 1.01 3.63
C ALA A 276 18.50 1.98 3.17
N TYR A 277 18.16 2.96 4.02
CA TYR A 277 17.19 4.00 3.71
C TYR A 277 17.71 5.01 2.69
N GLU A 278 18.98 5.43 2.79
CA GLU A 278 19.62 6.29 1.79
C GLU A 278 19.63 5.65 0.39
N SER A 279 19.75 4.32 0.30
CA SER A 279 19.69 3.57 -0.95
C SER A 279 18.31 3.65 -1.60
N VAL A 280 17.24 3.29 -0.88
CA VAL A 280 15.88 3.32 -1.44
C VAL A 280 15.43 4.74 -1.76
N TRP A 281 15.59 5.68 -0.83
CA TRP A 281 15.14 7.06 -1.04
C TRP A 281 15.98 7.80 -2.06
N GLY A 282 17.30 7.56 -2.09
CA GLY A 282 18.18 8.17 -3.07
C GLY A 282 17.76 7.81 -4.49
N GLN A 283 17.52 6.53 -4.75
CA GLN A 283 17.09 6.07 -6.07
C GLN A 283 15.68 6.56 -6.45
N LEU A 284 14.73 6.58 -5.50
CA LEU A 284 13.40 7.15 -5.74
C LEU A 284 13.45 8.64 -6.06
N VAL A 285 14.22 9.43 -5.30
CA VAL A 285 14.40 10.87 -5.57
C VAL A 285 15.05 11.10 -6.92
N ASP A 286 16.07 10.32 -7.29
CA ASP A 286 16.71 10.44 -8.59
C ASP A 286 15.69 10.20 -9.73
N LEU A 287 14.85 9.15 -9.63
CA LEU A 287 13.79 8.87 -10.60
C LEU A 287 12.76 10.01 -10.67
N ILE A 288 12.31 10.51 -9.52
CA ILE A 288 11.33 11.60 -9.44
C ILE A 288 11.89 12.89 -10.04
N GLN A 289 13.13 13.25 -9.71
CA GLN A 289 13.78 14.47 -10.22
C GLN A 289 14.00 14.43 -11.73
N GLN A 290 14.31 13.26 -12.29
CA GLN A 290 14.53 13.06 -13.72
C GLN A 290 13.25 13.08 -14.56
N ASP A 291 12.10 12.75 -13.98
CA ASP A 291 10.83 12.71 -14.69
C ASP A 291 10.26 14.12 -14.91
N SER A 292 10.25 14.62 -16.15
CA SER A 292 9.77 15.98 -16.46
C SER A 292 8.27 16.21 -16.25
N GLN A 293 7.46 15.17 -16.08
CA GLN A 293 6.00 15.29 -15.92
C GLN A 293 5.56 15.40 -14.45
N ILE A 294 6.43 15.04 -13.51
CA ILE A 294 6.18 15.26 -12.08
C ILE A 294 6.52 16.72 -11.74
N ASP A 295 5.60 17.46 -11.12
CA ASP A 295 5.91 18.77 -10.51
C ASP A 295 6.46 18.57 -9.09
N LYS A 296 7.75 18.86 -8.91
CA LYS A 296 8.50 18.58 -7.68
C LYS A 296 8.08 19.49 -6.52
N ASN A 297 7.40 20.60 -6.81
CA ASN A 297 6.90 21.50 -5.77
C ASN A 297 5.79 20.85 -4.94
N TYR A 298 5.13 19.83 -5.49
CA TYR A 298 4.05 19.09 -4.86
C TYR A 298 4.49 17.71 -4.37
N ILE A 299 5.80 17.43 -4.28
CA ILE A 299 6.31 16.16 -3.74
C ILE A 299 6.81 16.37 -2.31
N MET A 300 6.33 15.51 -1.41
CA MET A 300 6.71 15.41 -0.02
C MET A 300 7.14 13.97 0.27
N LEU A 301 8.09 13.78 1.19
CA LEU A 301 8.58 12.44 1.56
C LEU A 301 8.28 12.19 3.02
N ASP A 302 7.63 11.07 3.31
CA ASP A 302 7.42 10.54 4.64
C ASP A 302 8.37 9.36 4.84
N LEU A 303 9.41 9.59 5.64
CA LEU A 303 10.65 8.81 5.57
C LEU A 303 10.44 7.34 5.90
N VAL A 304 9.53 7.05 6.83
CA VAL A 304 9.15 5.71 7.26
C VAL A 304 7.90 5.75 8.14
N ASN A 305 6.85 5.05 7.72
CA ASN A 305 5.64 4.88 8.52
C ASN A 305 5.90 4.16 9.84
N GLU A 306 5.34 4.68 10.92
CA GLU A 306 5.16 4.12 12.25
C GLU A 306 6.33 3.28 12.79
N PRO A 307 7.52 3.86 13.00
CA PRO A 307 8.59 3.18 13.72
C PRO A 307 8.08 2.63 15.08
N VAL A 308 8.36 1.36 15.35
CA VAL A 308 7.94 0.71 16.61
C VAL A 308 8.97 -0.29 17.12
N GLY A 309 9.24 -0.21 18.43
CA GLY A 309 10.20 -1.07 19.11
C GLY A 309 11.64 -0.78 18.67
N ILE A 310 11.92 0.48 18.30
CA ILE A 310 13.24 0.91 17.86
C ILE A 310 14.12 1.12 19.10
N PRO A 311 15.31 0.49 19.19
CA PRO A 311 16.18 0.64 20.34
C PRO A 311 16.92 1.98 20.33
N ASP A 312 17.38 2.40 21.52
CA ASP A 312 18.24 3.57 21.72
C ASP A 312 17.65 4.85 21.08
N ASP A 313 18.48 5.71 20.51
CA ASP A 313 18.11 6.91 19.75
C ASP A 313 17.94 6.67 18.25
N LYS A 314 17.95 5.40 17.80
CA LYS A 314 18.05 5.04 16.37
C LYS A 314 16.90 5.57 15.53
N VAL A 315 15.72 5.70 16.12
CA VAL A 315 14.56 6.27 15.42
C VAL A 315 14.85 7.69 14.93
N PHE A 316 15.56 8.49 15.72
CA PHE A 316 15.93 9.86 15.37
C PHE A 316 17.18 9.89 14.50
N THR A 317 18.26 9.21 14.91
CA THR A 317 19.57 9.34 14.23
C THR A 317 19.53 8.86 12.77
N ILE A 318 18.78 7.79 12.47
CA ILE A 318 18.59 7.30 11.09
C ILE A 318 17.86 8.33 10.23
N GLN A 319 16.78 8.92 10.74
CA GLN A 319 16.00 9.91 10.00
C GLN A 319 16.74 11.23 9.83
N ALA A 320 17.54 11.64 10.82
CA ALA A 320 18.42 12.81 10.71
C ALA A 320 19.49 12.61 9.61
N ASP A 321 20.12 11.43 9.55
CA ASP A 321 21.06 11.10 8.47
C ASP A 321 20.39 11.14 7.09
N LEU A 322 19.18 10.60 7.01
CA LEU A 322 18.40 10.59 5.78
C LEU A 322 17.97 11.99 5.33
N ILE A 323 17.57 12.89 6.24
CA ILE A 323 17.30 14.30 5.92
C ILE A 323 18.53 14.92 5.27
N LYS A 324 19.71 14.83 5.90
CA LYS A 324 20.96 15.40 5.35
C LYS A 324 21.27 14.84 3.98
N TYR A 325 21.17 13.52 3.82
CA TYR A 325 21.42 12.85 2.56
C TYR A 325 20.49 13.34 1.45
N LEU A 326 19.18 13.45 1.72
CA LEU A 326 18.19 13.91 0.74
C LEU A 326 18.37 15.38 0.37
N ARG A 327 18.71 16.25 1.34
CA ARG A 327 19.07 17.64 1.08
C ARG A 327 20.33 17.75 0.23
N ASN A 328 21.35 16.93 0.48
CA ASN A 328 22.57 16.85 -0.34
C ASN A 328 22.30 16.33 -1.77
N LYS A 329 21.27 15.49 -1.96
CA LYS A 329 20.73 15.12 -3.27
C LYS A 329 19.89 16.21 -3.94
N GLY A 330 19.74 17.36 -3.31
CA GLY A 330 18.99 18.49 -3.86
C GLY A 330 17.47 18.34 -3.73
N PHE A 331 16.95 17.42 -2.91
CA PHE A 331 15.52 17.40 -2.62
C PHE A 331 15.14 18.61 -1.76
N GLN A 332 14.25 19.47 -2.28
CA GLN A 332 13.83 20.73 -1.63
C GLN A 332 12.39 20.69 -1.09
N GLY A 333 11.68 19.58 -1.23
CA GLY A 333 10.31 19.41 -0.75
C GLY A 333 10.24 19.20 0.78
N TYR A 334 9.02 19.05 1.29
CA TYR A 334 8.82 18.71 2.70
C TYR A 334 9.28 17.29 3.00
N ILE A 335 9.91 17.11 4.16
CA ILE A 335 10.27 15.81 4.71
C ILE A 335 9.52 15.65 6.04
N LEU A 336 8.77 14.57 6.16
CA LEU A 336 8.03 14.16 7.35
C LEU A 336 8.88 13.14 8.12
N VAL A 337 8.96 13.32 9.43
CA VAL A 337 9.71 12.42 10.33
C VAL A 337 8.80 11.85 11.40
N GLU A 338 8.95 10.57 11.68
CA GLU A 338 8.07 9.84 12.59
C GLU A 338 8.81 9.34 13.84
N GLY A 339 8.11 9.29 14.96
CA GLY A 339 8.64 8.82 16.23
C GLY A 339 8.53 7.30 16.40
N ASN A 340 9.09 6.80 17.50
CA ASN A 340 8.88 5.42 17.97
C ASN A 340 7.43 5.24 18.46
N SER A 341 7.07 4.01 18.82
CA SER A 341 5.74 3.66 19.33
C SER A 341 4.61 4.11 18.38
N TRP A 342 4.77 3.77 17.10
CA TRP A 342 3.79 4.05 16.03
C TRP A 342 3.53 5.54 15.80
N THR A 343 4.53 6.37 16.13
CA THR A 343 4.43 7.84 16.03
C THR A 343 3.19 8.46 16.67
N GLY A 344 2.60 7.77 17.66
CA GLY A 344 1.31 8.17 18.22
C GLY A 344 1.36 9.57 18.83
N LEU A 345 0.43 10.45 18.41
CA LEU A 345 0.28 11.79 18.99
C LEU A 345 0.06 11.66 20.50
N HIS A 346 -0.87 10.79 20.90
CA HIS A 346 -1.19 10.52 22.30
C HIS A 346 -0.01 10.03 23.15
N SER A 347 0.99 9.40 22.55
CA SER A 347 2.11 8.78 23.28
C SER A 347 3.42 9.54 23.11
N TRP A 348 3.46 10.60 22.29
CA TRP A 348 4.67 11.31 21.90
C TRP A 348 5.52 11.80 23.08
N THR A 349 4.85 12.36 24.10
CA THR A 349 5.50 12.93 25.30
C THR A 349 5.55 11.95 26.46
N THR A 350 4.76 10.88 26.44
CA THR A 350 4.52 10.00 27.60
C THR A 350 5.11 8.61 27.47
N TYR A 351 5.23 8.06 26.25
CA TYR A 351 5.89 6.77 26.05
C TYR A 351 7.40 6.91 26.19
N GLN A 352 7.98 6.04 27.01
CA GLN A 352 9.40 6.03 27.32
C GLN A 352 9.99 4.63 27.13
N TRP A 353 11.24 4.57 26.69
CA TRP A 353 12.02 3.33 26.64
C TRP A 353 13.43 3.56 27.17
N THR A 354 14.05 2.50 27.69
CA THR A 354 15.45 2.54 28.15
C THR A 354 16.36 1.98 27.08
N GLY A 355 17.38 2.75 26.70
CA GLY A 355 18.42 2.30 25.79
C GLY A 355 19.40 1.31 26.41
N SER A 356 20.20 0.73 25.54
CA SER A 356 21.34 -0.10 25.90
C SER A 356 22.42 0.66 26.70
N ASP A 357 22.44 1.99 26.59
CA ASP A 357 23.30 2.90 27.37
C ASP A 357 22.74 3.27 28.75
N GLY A 358 21.54 2.78 29.09
CA GLY A 358 20.83 3.05 30.34
C GLY A 358 20.08 4.39 30.36
N GLN A 359 20.07 5.16 29.27
CA GLN A 359 19.31 6.40 29.19
C GLN A 359 17.83 6.12 28.94
N THR A 360 16.96 6.99 29.46
CA THR A 360 15.53 6.97 29.14
C THR A 360 15.26 7.94 27.99
N TYR A 361 14.63 7.42 26.94
CA TYR A 361 14.23 8.18 25.76
C TYR A 361 12.71 8.27 25.67
N SER A 362 12.23 9.35 25.08
CA SER A 362 10.90 9.51 24.48
C SER A 362 11.02 10.21 23.13
N ASN A 363 9.97 10.16 22.30
CA ASN A 363 9.97 10.91 21.04
C ASN A 363 10.19 12.41 21.30
N ALA A 364 9.49 12.99 22.29
CA ALA A 364 9.65 14.39 22.66
C ALA A 364 11.09 14.78 23.08
N THR A 365 11.84 13.88 23.72
CA THR A 365 13.24 14.14 24.09
C THR A 365 14.22 13.96 22.94
N LEU A 366 13.88 13.16 21.93
CA LEU A 366 14.76 12.87 20.79
C LEU A 366 14.57 13.89 19.66
N PHE A 367 13.33 14.21 19.32
CA PHE A 367 12.99 15.10 18.21
C PHE A 367 12.92 16.57 18.66
N THR A 368 13.95 17.07 19.34
CA THR A 368 14.02 18.48 19.75
C THR A 368 14.70 19.31 18.66
N ARG A 369 14.42 20.62 18.64
CA ARG A 369 15.14 21.55 17.75
C ARG A 369 16.66 21.54 18.03
N GLU A 370 17.04 21.38 19.29
CA GLU A 370 18.44 21.26 19.71
C GLU A 370 19.09 20.01 19.11
N ASN A 371 18.49 18.82 19.27
CA ASN A 371 19.03 17.59 18.71
C ASN A 371 19.11 17.62 17.17
N PHE A 372 18.15 18.24 16.49
CA PHE A 372 18.25 18.47 15.05
C PHE A 372 19.47 19.34 14.70
N ALA A 373 19.69 20.43 15.44
CA ALA A 373 20.84 21.31 15.22
C ALA A 373 22.17 20.58 15.50
N GLU A 374 22.26 19.79 16.56
CA GLU A 374 23.42 18.94 16.88
C GLU A 374 23.67 17.89 15.79
N ALA A 375 22.62 17.33 15.20
CA ALA A 375 22.72 16.42 14.07
C ALA A 375 23.12 17.11 12.75
N GLY A 376 23.23 18.44 12.74
CA GLY A 376 23.62 19.26 11.58
C GLY A 376 22.45 19.78 10.73
N ILE A 377 21.22 19.72 11.24
CA ILE A 377 19.99 20.14 10.55
C ILE A 377 19.45 21.40 11.23
N THR A 378 19.85 22.56 10.72
CA THR A 378 19.46 23.86 11.30
C THR A 378 18.27 24.51 10.60
N ASP A 379 18.03 24.18 9.32
CA ASP A 379 16.82 24.58 8.59
C ASP A 379 15.72 23.53 8.74
N LEU A 380 14.73 23.86 9.57
CA LEU A 380 13.56 23.03 9.86
C LEU A 380 12.29 23.55 9.15
N SER A 381 12.40 24.53 8.26
CA SER A 381 11.24 25.17 7.61
C SER A 381 10.39 24.21 6.76
N LYS A 382 11.00 23.10 6.31
CA LYS A 382 10.38 22.02 5.54
C LYS A 382 10.58 20.65 6.17
N ILE A 383 10.77 20.61 7.48
CA ILE A 383 10.73 19.38 8.28
C ILE A 383 9.44 19.42 9.10
N LEU A 384 8.65 18.35 9.04
CA LEU A 384 7.40 18.21 9.79
C LEU A 384 7.48 16.99 10.70
N ILE A 385 7.16 17.18 11.97
CA ILE A 385 6.90 16.06 12.88
C ILE A 385 5.61 15.39 12.42
N ASN A 386 5.70 14.13 12.02
CA ASN A 386 4.54 13.38 11.54
C ASN A 386 4.03 12.47 12.66
N VAL A 387 2.75 12.60 13.03
CA VAL A 387 2.13 11.84 14.12
C VAL A 387 0.81 11.24 13.71
N HIS A 388 0.45 10.11 14.31
CA HIS A 388 -0.79 9.40 14.03
C HIS A 388 -1.71 9.38 15.24
N GLN A 389 -3.03 9.39 15.02
CA GLN A 389 -4.01 9.36 16.10
C GLN A 389 -5.31 8.69 15.69
N TYR A 390 -5.61 7.53 16.25
CA TYR A 390 -6.95 6.93 16.16
C TYR A 390 -7.77 7.22 17.41
N LEU A 391 -9.10 7.19 17.27
CA LEU A 391 -10.02 7.66 18.31
C LEU A 391 -10.73 6.50 19.02
N ASP A 392 -10.37 5.25 18.75
CA ASP A 392 -10.87 4.09 19.49
C ASP A 392 -10.16 3.89 20.83
N SER A 393 -10.63 2.92 21.61
CA SER A 393 -10.29 2.75 23.03
C SER A 393 -8.81 2.52 23.34
N ASP A 394 -8.05 2.04 22.37
CA ASP A 394 -6.62 1.77 22.48
C ASP A 394 -5.80 2.49 21.41
N TYR A 395 -6.42 3.45 20.71
CA TYR A 395 -5.77 4.31 19.70
C TYR A 395 -5.17 3.53 18.51
N SER A 396 -5.65 2.31 18.26
CA SER A 396 -5.15 1.42 17.20
C SER A 396 -5.88 1.54 15.87
N GLY A 397 -7.06 2.16 15.85
CA GLY A 397 -7.93 2.24 14.67
C GLY A 397 -8.65 0.92 14.32
N THR A 398 -8.63 -0.06 15.21
CA THR A 398 -9.16 -1.41 14.94
C THR A 398 -10.61 -1.61 15.40
N HIS A 399 -11.15 -0.69 16.18
CA HIS A 399 -12.52 -0.81 16.70
C HIS A 399 -13.53 0.04 15.92
N ASN A 400 -14.81 -0.30 16.08
CA ASN A 400 -15.92 0.43 15.45
C ASN A 400 -16.41 1.63 16.27
N ASP A 401 -16.06 1.69 17.55
CA ASP A 401 -16.49 2.72 18.49
C ASP A 401 -15.35 3.68 18.83
N CYS A 402 -15.72 4.93 19.15
CA CYS A 402 -14.77 5.97 19.53
C CYS A 402 -14.87 6.38 21.01
N LEU A 403 -13.72 6.70 21.60
CA LEU A 403 -13.59 7.39 22.88
C LEU A 403 -14.15 8.81 22.78
N GLN A 404 -14.83 9.24 23.84
CA GLN A 404 -15.55 10.52 23.86
C GLN A 404 -14.77 11.68 24.49
N ASP A 405 -13.78 11.40 25.32
CA ASP A 405 -13.06 12.42 26.08
C ASP A 405 -11.62 12.59 25.57
N LEU A 406 -11.46 13.52 24.64
CA LEU A 406 -10.16 13.90 24.07
C LEU A 406 -9.30 14.74 25.04
N THR A 407 -9.84 15.17 26.18
CA THR A 407 -9.13 16.04 27.15
C THR A 407 -8.34 15.27 28.21
N THR A 408 -8.35 13.94 28.11
CA THR A 408 -7.67 13.06 29.05
C THR A 408 -6.14 13.24 28.98
N LYS A 409 -5.48 13.13 30.15
CA LYS A 409 -4.02 13.26 30.31
C LYS A 409 -3.43 12.04 31.04
N GLY A 410 -2.21 11.66 30.68
CA GLY A 410 -1.46 10.55 31.27
C GLY A 410 -1.15 9.41 30.29
N PRO A 411 -0.54 8.31 30.77
CA PRO A 411 0.01 7.26 29.90
C PRO A 411 -0.98 6.55 28.96
N ASN A 412 -2.27 6.57 29.27
CA ASN A 412 -3.33 5.90 28.50
C ASN A 412 -4.40 6.89 28.04
N ALA A 413 -3.99 8.10 27.67
CA ALA A 413 -4.87 9.23 27.40
C ALA A 413 -4.46 9.95 26.10
N PHE A 414 -5.29 10.89 25.60
CA PHE A 414 -5.01 11.58 24.33
C PHE A 414 -3.85 12.57 24.36
N ASN A 415 -3.50 13.16 25.52
CA ASN A 415 -2.33 14.04 25.72
C ASN A 415 -2.16 15.15 24.65
N LEU A 416 -3.28 15.71 24.17
CA LEU A 416 -3.29 16.65 23.05
C LEU A 416 -2.55 17.95 23.41
N ASP A 417 -2.86 18.55 24.56
CA ASP A 417 -2.22 19.79 25.00
C ASP A 417 -0.71 19.62 25.17
N GLU A 418 -0.27 18.51 25.76
CA GLU A 418 1.14 18.21 26.02
C GLU A 418 1.94 18.16 24.71
N PHE A 419 1.33 17.66 23.62
CA PHE A 419 1.97 17.64 22.31
C PHE A 419 2.12 19.06 21.73
N VAL A 420 1.12 19.92 21.86
CA VAL A 420 1.21 21.31 21.39
C VAL A 420 2.24 22.11 22.19
N ASP A 421 2.30 21.91 23.51
CA ASP A 421 3.33 22.51 24.36
C ASP A 421 4.73 22.11 23.89
N TYR A 422 4.95 20.82 23.57
CA TYR A 422 6.20 20.32 22.98
C TYR A 422 6.53 21.00 21.64
N LEU A 423 5.56 21.15 20.75
CA LEU A 423 5.77 21.84 19.46
C LEU A 423 6.14 23.32 19.67
N GLN A 424 5.48 23.99 20.61
CA GLN A 424 5.76 25.37 20.95
C GLN A 424 7.16 25.54 21.54
N GLU A 425 7.54 24.71 22.51
CA GLU A 425 8.87 24.75 23.13
C GLU A 425 9.99 24.58 22.09
N ASN A 426 9.79 23.66 21.15
CA ASN A 426 10.79 23.35 20.12
C ASN A 426 10.66 24.21 18.85
N GLN A 427 9.62 25.05 18.74
CA GLN A 427 9.30 25.80 17.52
C GLN A 427 9.25 24.87 16.29
N LEU A 428 8.50 23.77 16.42
CA LEU A 428 8.35 22.73 15.39
C LEU A 428 6.91 22.71 14.87
N LYS A 429 6.78 22.36 13.58
CA LYS A 429 5.48 22.12 12.94
C LYS A 429 5.24 20.62 12.82
N ALA A 430 3.98 20.23 12.96
CA ALA A 430 3.56 18.86 12.83
C ALA A 430 2.52 18.66 11.72
N MET A 431 2.36 17.43 11.26
CA MET A 431 1.23 17.00 10.44
C MET A 431 0.66 15.73 11.05
N VAL A 432 -0.67 15.58 11.01
CA VAL A 432 -1.32 14.32 11.40
C VAL A 432 -1.62 13.51 10.15
N THR A 433 -0.72 12.65 9.70
CA THR A 433 -0.94 11.95 8.42
C THR A 433 -1.81 10.71 8.50
N GLU A 434 -2.09 10.22 9.71
CA GLU A 434 -3.14 9.23 9.91
C GLU A 434 -3.99 9.58 11.13
N PHE A 435 -5.29 9.61 10.89
CA PHE A 435 -6.31 9.55 11.91
C PHE A 435 -7.55 8.90 11.31
N GLY A 436 -8.36 8.26 12.13
CA GLY A 436 -9.54 7.55 11.65
C GLY A 436 -10.52 7.26 12.76
N THR A 437 -11.78 7.06 12.35
CA THR A 437 -12.87 6.68 13.25
C THR A 437 -13.65 5.51 12.69
N GLY A 438 -14.07 4.61 13.58
CA GLY A 438 -14.79 3.39 13.24
C GLY A 438 -16.18 3.62 12.63
N THR A 439 -16.91 2.53 12.38
CA THR A 439 -18.19 2.61 11.64
C THR A 439 -19.36 3.15 12.44
N ASN A 440 -19.29 3.20 13.78
CA ASN A 440 -20.38 3.70 14.61
C ASN A 440 -20.40 5.25 14.64
N ALA A 441 -21.11 5.85 13.69
CA ALA A 441 -21.26 7.31 13.63
C ALA A 441 -21.85 7.94 14.91
N GLY A 442 -22.64 7.18 15.69
CA GLY A 442 -23.26 7.66 16.93
C GLY A 442 -22.24 7.92 18.04
N SER A 443 -21.18 7.11 18.14
CA SER A 443 -20.05 7.37 19.03
C SER A 443 -18.98 8.22 18.34
N CYS A 444 -18.74 8.06 17.04
CA CYS A 444 -17.55 8.66 16.42
C CYS A 444 -17.70 10.07 15.87
N SER A 445 -18.90 10.55 15.54
CA SER A 445 -19.05 11.85 14.87
C SER A 445 -18.62 13.04 15.74
N ALA A 446 -18.97 13.02 17.02
CA ALA A 446 -18.63 14.12 17.93
C ALA A 446 -17.13 14.15 18.28
N PRO A 447 -16.47 13.04 18.65
CA PRO A 447 -15.02 13.01 18.84
C PRO A 447 -14.25 13.39 17.59
N LEU A 448 -14.65 12.92 16.39
CA LEU A 448 -14.00 13.33 15.15
C LEU A 448 -14.07 14.86 14.96
N LYS A 449 -15.25 15.46 15.16
CA LYS A 449 -15.42 16.90 15.06
C LYS A 449 -14.57 17.65 16.10
N GLN A 450 -14.52 17.18 17.34
CA GLN A 450 -13.71 17.77 18.40
C GLN A 450 -12.21 17.68 18.08
N PHE A 451 -11.75 16.54 17.56
CA PHE A 451 -10.35 16.36 17.15
C PHE A 451 -9.98 17.34 16.04
N MET A 452 -10.84 17.52 15.03
CA MET A 452 -10.61 18.50 13.96
C MET A 452 -10.64 19.94 14.47
N GLN A 453 -11.50 20.27 15.43
CA GLN A 453 -11.50 21.58 16.09
C GLN A 453 -10.19 21.82 16.83
N TYR A 454 -9.72 20.82 17.60
CA TYR A 454 -8.43 20.88 18.28
C TYR A 454 -7.26 21.11 17.30
N LEU A 455 -7.20 20.36 16.20
CA LEU A 455 -6.18 20.58 15.18
C LEU A 455 -6.29 22.00 14.65
N GLN A 456 -7.51 22.45 14.31
CA GLN A 456 -7.75 23.77 13.78
C GLN A 456 -7.23 24.84 14.76
N GLU A 457 -7.69 24.86 16.00
CA GLU A 457 -7.26 25.82 17.03
C GLU A 457 -5.73 25.87 17.21
N ASN A 458 -5.04 24.75 16.99
CA ASN A 458 -3.60 24.60 17.14
C ASN A 458 -2.82 24.58 15.81
N SER A 459 -3.37 25.16 14.73
CA SER A 459 -2.64 25.19 13.46
C SER A 459 -1.39 26.08 13.48
N ALA A 460 -0.50 25.76 12.54
CA ALA A 460 0.71 26.50 12.23
C ALA A 460 0.49 27.74 11.35
N LYS A 461 -0.75 28.08 11.01
CA LYS A 461 -1.03 29.24 10.14
C LYS A 461 -0.56 30.52 10.82
N GLY A 462 0.45 31.17 10.24
CA GLY A 462 1.06 32.39 10.80
C GLY A 462 1.91 32.16 12.05
N LYS A 463 2.27 30.91 12.36
CA LYS A 463 3.10 30.54 13.51
C LYS A 463 4.30 29.70 13.04
N ASP A 464 5.32 29.64 13.88
CA ASP A 464 6.49 28.77 13.69
C ASP A 464 6.34 27.40 14.36
N TYR A 465 5.19 27.15 14.99
CA TYR A 465 4.81 25.88 15.60
C TYR A 465 3.34 25.53 15.35
N GLY A 466 2.95 24.28 15.60
CA GLY A 466 1.57 23.80 15.48
C GLY A 466 1.34 22.89 14.26
N PHE A 467 0.09 22.57 13.98
CA PHE A 467 -0.27 21.66 12.88
C PHE A 467 -0.27 22.36 11.52
N ALA A 468 0.60 21.94 10.60
CA ALA A 468 0.61 22.37 9.21
C ALA A 468 -0.53 21.73 8.40
N GLY A 469 -1.04 20.59 8.85
CA GLY A 469 -2.06 19.86 8.12
C GLY A 469 -2.42 18.48 8.66
N TRP A 470 -3.18 17.74 7.86
CA TRP A 470 -3.67 16.41 8.19
C TRP A 470 -4.04 15.59 6.95
N THR A 471 -3.99 14.25 7.05
CA THR A 471 -4.61 13.32 6.09
C THR A 471 -5.38 12.23 6.82
N ILE A 472 -6.66 12.03 6.47
CA ILE A 472 -7.50 11.00 7.09
C ILE A 472 -7.18 9.61 6.51
N TRP A 473 -7.12 8.59 7.37
CA TRP A 473 -6.94 7.19 6.99
C TRP A 473 -8.30 6.48 6.89
N SER A 474 -8.69 5.86 5.77
CA SER A 474 -8.05 5.93 4.44
C SER A 474 -9.08 5.79 3.31
N THR A 475 -8.68 6.13 2.09
CA THR A 475 -9.43 5.94 0.85
C THR A 475 -8.76 4.87 -0.02
N GLY A 476 -9.39 4.52 -1.15
CA GLY A 476 -8.96 3.44 -2.03
C GLY A 476 -10.05 2.40 -2.27
N HIS A 477 -10.18 1.92 -3.50
CA HIS A 477 -11.20 0.94 -3.90
C HIS A 477 -10.96 -0.43 -3.27
N GLY A 478 -9.71 -0.80 -3.02
CA GLY A 478 -9.29 -2.10 -2.50
C GLY A 478 -9.71 -2.42 -1.06
N TRP A 479 -10.22 -1.45 -0.30
CA TRP A 479 -10.55 -1.62 1.12
C TRP A 479 -11.77 -2.49 1.42
N GLY A 480 -12.64 -2.75 0.45
CA GLY A 480 -13.88 -3.49 0.69
C GLY A 480 -14.72 -2.85 1.82
N GLY A 481 -15.02 -3.63 2.86
CA GLY A 481 -15.80 -3.23 4.05
C GLY A 481 -14.98 -2.78 5.26
N TYR A 482 -13.71 -2.40 5.08
CA TYR A 482 -12.83 -1.91 6.16
C TYR A 482 -13.46 -0.77 6.98
N ASN A 483 -13.28 -0.82 8.31
CA ASN A 483 -13.97 0.05 9.27
C ASN A 483 -13.59 1.53 9.15
N LEU A 484 -12.34 1.83 8.75
CA LEU A 484 -11.84 3.21 8.60
C LEU A 484 -11.95 3.71 7.16
N ARG A 485 -12.59 2.97 6.24
CA ARG A 485 -12.71 3.40 4.85
C ARG A 485 -13.54 4.69 4.73
N VAL A 486 -12.92 5.73 4.22
CA VAL A 486 -13.55 7.03 3.92
C VAL A 486 -14.01 7.05 2.47
N LYS A 487 -15.25 7.44 2.26
CA LYS A 487 -15.88 7.60 0.94
C LYS A 487 -16.49 9.00 0.82
N PRO A 488 -16.74 9.51 -0.39
CA PRO A 488 -17.35 10.84 -0.57
C PRO A 488 -18.72 11.03 0.10
N ASP A 489 -19.43 9.93 0.39
CA ASP A 489 -20.74 9.91 1.04
C ASP A 489 -20.68 9.50 2.53
N SER A 490 -19.48 9.25 3.08
CA SER A 490 -19.33 8.79 4.46
C SER A 490 -19.51 9.92 5.48
N TYR A 491 -19.90 9.57 6.72
CA TYR A 491 -20.05 10.56 7.78
C TYR A 491 -18.72 11.23 8.12
N GLN A 492 -17.60 10.49 8.05
CA GLN A 492 -16.26 11.03 8.31
C GLN A 492 -15.98 12.19 7.36
N PHE A 493 -16.20 11.98 6.04
CA PHE A 493 -15.96 13.03 5.07
C PHE A 493 -16.94 14.19 5.20
N ASN A 494 -18.19 13.95 5.61
CA ASN A 494 -19.12 15.03 5.92
C ASN A 494 -18.61 15.91 7.07
N VAL A 495 -18.01 15.35 8.12
CA VAL A 495 -17.34 16.14 9.17
C VAL A 495 -16.14 16.89 8.59
N MET A 496 -15.30 16.24 7.77
CA MET A 496 -14.10 16.87 7.21
C MET A 496 -14.41 18.10 6.34
N LYS A 497 -15.53 18.10 5.61
CA LYS A 497 -15.95 19.25 4.77
C LYS A 497 -16.12 20.54 5.57
N ASP A 498 -16.44 20.47 6.86
CA ASP A 498 -16.55 21.66 7.71
C ASP A 498 -15.18 22.30 8.01
N PHE A 499 -14.08 21.60 7.71
CA PHE A 499 -12.69 22.02 7.98
C PHE A 499 -11.84 22.17 6.70
N LEU A 500 -12.44 22.10 5.52
CA LEU A 500 -11.83 22.37 4.21
C LEU A 500 -12.23 23.76 3.71
#